data_AF-A0A4Q2KWN2-F1
#
_entry.id   AF-A0A4Q2KWN2-F1
#
_cell.length_a   1.000
_cell.length_b   1.000
_cell.length_c   1.000
_cell.angle_alpha   90.00
_cell.angle_beta   90.00
_cell.angle_gamma   90.00
#
_symmetry.space_group_name_H-M   'P 1'
#
loop_
_entity.id
_entity.type
_entity.pdbx_description
1 polymer ?
#
loop_
_entity_poly.entity_id
_entity_poly.type
_entity_poly.pdbx_seq_one_letter_code
_entity_poly.pdbx_strand_id
1 'polypeptide(L)'
;GEADGMVSGAIHTTGDTVRPALQIIKTKPGVSRTSGAMVMLGKQGEKYLFADIAINTTLDAQQLGEIAVISSQTAKVFGIDPKVALLSFSTNGSAVTPESQKVAEAAKIAKQIVEEQGLDVPIDGEMQFDAAVSSTVADLKFPSSNVAGYANTFIFPTLEAGNIGYKIAQRLGGYT
;
A
#
# COMPACT_ATOMS: atom_id res chain seq x y z
N GLY A 1 -3.71 -0.92 -28.47
CA GLY A 1 -4.08 -0.65 -29.87
C GLY A 1 -4.49 -1.93 -30.55
N GLU A 2 -3.56 -2.88 -30.65
CA GLU A 2 -3.81 -4.23 -31.20
C GLU A 2 -4.01 -5.31 -30.10
N ALA A 3 -3.71 -4.96 -28.85
CA ALA A 3 -3.94 -5.77 -27.66
C ALA A 3 -4.32 -4.87 -26.47
N ASP A 4 -4.94 -5.47 -25.46
CA ASP A 4 -5.44 -4.81 -24.24
C ASP A 4 -4.43 -4.82 -23.08
N GLY A 5 -3.40 -5.67 -23.15
CA GLY A 5 -2.39 -5.81 -22.11
C GLY A 5 -1.22 -6.69 -22.52
N MET A 6 -0.18 -6.74 -21.68
CA MET A 6 1.02 -7.55 -21.88
C MET A 6 1.39 -8.26 -20.56
N VAL A 7 1.76 -9.53 -20.65
CA VAL A 7 2.36 -10.30 -19.55
C VAL A 7 3.76 -10.77 -20.00
N SER A 8 4.79 -10.45 -19.22
CA SER A 8 6.18 -10.84 -19.44
C SER A 8 6.88 -11.07 -18.09
N GLY A 9 8.18 -11.35 -18.09
CA GLY A 9 9.00 -11.51 -16.88
C GLY A 9 9.32 -12.94 -16.47
N ALA A 10 8.86 -13.96 -17.21
CA ALA A 10 9.22 -15.35 -16.93
C ALA A 10 10.74 -15.62 -17.11
N ILE A 11 11.37 -14.96 -18.08
CA ILE A 11 12.82 -15.06 -18.37
C ILE A 11 13.51 -13.69 -18.43
N HIS A 12 12.82 -12.61 -18.06
CA HIS A 12 13.33 -11.23 -18.09
C HIS A 12 13.23 -10.60 -16.71
N THR A 13 14.05 -9.58 -16.44
CA THR A 13 13.97 -8.86 -15.17
C THR A 13 12.69 -8.01 -15.09
N THR A 14 12.24 -7.71 -13.88
CA THR A 14 11.14 -6.74 -13.65
C THR A 14 11.44 -5.40 -14.34
N GLY A 15 12.69 -4.95 -14.26
CA GLY A 15 13.13 -3.72 -14.91
C GLY A 15 12.97 -3.74 -16.42
N ASP A 16 13.28 -4.86 -17.07
CA ASP A 16 13.14 -5.00 -18.53
C ASP A 16 11.68 -5.05 -18.98
N THR A 17 10.78 -5.50 -18.11
CA THR A 17 9.33 -5.49 -18.39
C THR A 17 8.73 -4.09 -18.19
N VAL A 18 9.10 -3.40 -17.10
CA VAL A 18 8.50 -2.10 -16.72
C VAL A 18 9.04 -0.93 -17.54
N ARG A 19 10.33 -0.94 -17.91
CA ARG A 19 10.97 0.14 -18.67
C ARG A 19 10.23 0.50 -19.98
N PRO A 20 9.96 -0.44 -20.90
CA PRO A 20 9.23 -0.11 -22.14
C PRO A 20 7.78 0.30 -21.86
N ALA A 21 7.13 -0.28 -20.85
CA ALA A 21 5.77 0.11 -20.46
C ALA A 21 5.70 1.59 -20.06
N LEU A 22 6.66 2.07 -19.26
CA LEU A 22 6.73 3.48 -18.85
C LEU A 22 7.09 4.43 -20.00
N GLN A 23 7.92 4.00 -20.95
CA GLN A 23 8.31 4.82 -22.11
C GLN A 23 7.18 4.95 -23.14
N ILE A 24 6.40 3.89 -23.36
CA ILE A 24 5.42 3.79 -24.43
C ILE A 24 3.99 4.06 -23.93
N ILE A 25 3.55 3.31 -22.90
CA ILE A 25 2.17 3.35 -22.39
C ILE A 25 1.98 4.48 -21.37
N LYS A 26 3.02 4.74 -20.55
CA LYS A 26 3.04 5.76 -19.48
C LYS A 26 2.02 5.48 -18.37
N THR A 27 1.96 6.39 -17.41
CA THR A 27 0.98 6.34 -16.32
C THR A 27 -0.34 6.99 -16.75
N LYS A 28 -1.42 6.68 -16.01
CA LYS A 28 -2.69 7.39 -16.17
C LYS A 28 -2.52 8.88 -15.82
N PRO A 29 -3.34 9.79 -16.38
CA PRO A 29 -3.38 11.18 -15.94
C PRO A 29 -3.56 11.28 -14.42
N GLY A 30 -2.79 12.15 -13.77
CA GLY A 30 -2.81 12.32 -12.31
C GLY A 30 -2.03 11.26 -11.52
N VAL A 31 -1.43 10.26 -12.17
CA VAL A 31 -0.56 9.26 -11.53
C VAL A 31 0.89 9.52 -11.89
N SER A 32 1.73 9.83 -10.90
CA SER A 32 3.13 10.17 -11.14
C SER A 32 4.02 8.96 -11.45
N ARG A 33 3.64 7.77 -10.98
CA ARG A 33 4.46 6.55 -11.06
C ARG A 33 3.66 5.26 -10.95
N THR A 34 4.30 4.15 -11.31
CA THR A 34 3.82 2.79 -11.02
C THR A 34 4.28 2.33 -9.64
N SER A 35 3.48 1.49 -8.99
CA SER A 35 3.85 0.73 -7.79
C SER A 35 3.61 -0.76 -8.02
N GLY A 36 4.32 -1.61 -7.28
CA GLY A 36 4.08 -3.04 -7.26
C GLY A 36 3.17 -3.42 -6.10
N ALA A 37 2.02 -4.02 -6.40
CA ALA A 37 1.11 -4.55 -5.40
C ALA A 37 1.05 -6.08 -5.48
N MET A 38 0.79 -6.73 -4.35
CA MET A 38 0.51 -8.16 -4.27
C MET A 38 -0.75 -8.39 -3.47
N VAL A 39 -1.65 -9.21 -4.03
CA VAL A 39 -2.79 -9.74 -3.29
C VAL A 39 -2.29 -10.93 -2.48
N MET A 40 -2.44 -10.86 -1.16
CA MET A 40 -2.09 -11.93 -0.24
C MET A 40 -3.36 -12.71 0.11
N LEU A 41 -3.37 -14.01 -0.17
CA LEU A 41 -4.51 -14.87 0.12
C LEU A 41 -4.24 -15.72 1.36
N GLY A 42 -5.12 -15.59 2.37
CA GLY A 42 -5.10 -16.39 3.57
C GLY A 42 -5.87 -17.71 3.40
N LYS A 43 -5.59 -18.67 4.28
CA LYS A 43 -6.18 -20.02 4.21
C LYS A 43 -7.68 -20.05 4.54
N GLN A 44 -8.19 -19.03 5.22
CA GLN A 44 -9.58 -18.92 5.64
C GLN A 44 -10.36 -17.94 4.74
N GLY A 45 -9.79 -17.59 3.58
CA GLY A 45 -10.39 -16.68 2.61
C GLY A 45 -10.07 -15.22 2.87
N GLU A 46 -9.14 -14.91 3.78
CA GLU A 46 -8.64 -13.56 3.97
C GLU A 46 -8.00 -13.05 2.68
N LYS A 47 -8.26 -11.80 2.33
CA LYS A 47 -7.64 -11.14 1.18
C LYS A 47 -7.06 -9.82 1.63
N TYR A 48 -5.76 -9.67 1.43
CA TYR A 48 -5.05 -8.43 1.71
C TYR A 48 -4.37 -7.92 0.46
N LEU A 49 -4.10 -6.62 0.42
CA LEU A 49 -3.26 -6.01 -0.61
C LEU A 49 -2.03 -5.39 0.06
N PHE A 50 -0.83 -5.76 -0.39
CA PHE A 50 0.44 -5.20 0.09
C PHE A 50 1.04 -4.33 -1.03
N ALA A 51 1.42 -3.08 -0.73
CA ALA A 51 2.02 -2.15 -1.70
C ALA A 51 2.92 -1.11 -0.99
N ASP A 52 3.88 -0.43 -1.62
CA ASP A 52 4.67 -0.93 -2.74
C ASP A 52 5.70 -1.95 -2.23
N ILE A 53 5.83 -3.06 -2.93
CA ILE A 53 6.73 -4.16 -2.56
C ILE A 53 7.76 -4.51 -3.63
N ALA A 54 7.78 -3.83 -4.78
CA ALA A 54 8.59 -4.24 -5.92
C ALA A 54 9.23 -3.13 -6.77
N ILE A 55 8.70 -1.90 -6.80
CA ILE A 55 9.12 -0.91 -7.81
C ILE A 55 9.96 0.22 -7.22
N ASN A 56 9.44 0.93 -6.22
CA ASN A 56 10.04 2.18 -5.75
C ASN A 56 10.91 1.94 -4.51
N THR A 57 12.23 2.05 -4.67
CA THR A 57 13.20 1.87 -3.56
C THR A 57 12.97 2.86 -2.42
N THR A 58 12.79 4.13 -2.77
CA THR A 58 12.45 5.21 -1.85
C THR A 58 11.22 5.96 -2.36
N LEU A 59 10.41 6.42 -1.41
CA LEU A 59 9.20 7.20 -1.65
C LEU A 59 9.21 8.38 -0.70
N ASP A 60 8.91 9.58 -1.21
CA ASP A 60 8.53 10.73 -0.38
C ASP A 60 7.06 10.62 0.08
N ALA A 61 6.61 11.58 0.89
CA ALA A 61 5.26 11.57 1.45
C ALA A 61 4.16 11.66 0.38
N GLN A 62 4.35 12.53 -0.63
CA GLN A 62 3.41 12.73 -1.73
C GLN A 62 3.20 11.43 -2.51
N GLN A 63 4.31 10.79 -2.89
CA GLN A 63 4.31 9.56 -3.66
C GLN A 63 3.71 8.40 -2.88
N LEU A 64 4.00 8.33 -1.57
CA LEU A 64 3.44 7.30 -0.70
C LEU A 64 1.92 7.49 -0.53
N GLY A 65 1.45 8.73 -0.41
CA GLY A 65 0.01 9.06 -0.38
C GLY A 65 -0.70 8.71 -1.68
N GLU A 66 -0.12 9.04 -2.83
CA GLU A 66 -0.62 8.62 -4.15
C GLU A 66 -0.74 7.10 -4.27
N ILE A 67 0.28 6.37 -3.82
CA ILE A 67 0.29 4.90 -3.82
C ILE A 67 -0.83 4.35 -2.93
N ALA A 68 -1.12 4.96 -1.78
CA ALA A 68 -2.22 4.53 -0.92
C ALA A 68 -3.57 4.59 -1.64
N VAL A 69 -3.84 5.70 -2.35
CA VAL A 69 -5.09 5.88 -3.11
C VAL A 69 -5.19 4.91 -4.28
N ILE A 70 -4.13 4.78 -5.09
CA ILE A 70 -4.11 3.85 -6.24
C ILE A 70 -4.23 2.39 -5.79
N SER A 71 -3.61 2.05 -4.67
CA SER A 71 -3.69 0.71 -4.07
C SER A 71 -5.11 0.40 -3.62
N SER A 72 -5.85 1.37 -3.07
CA SER A 72 -7.26 1.17 -2.70
C SER A 72 -8.14 0.83 -3.91
N GLN A 73 -7.90 1.49 -5.05
CA GLN A 73 -8.62 1.22 -6.29
C GLN A 73 -8.26 -0.17 -6.84
N THR A 74 -6.97 -0.54 -6.75
CA THR A 74 -6.48 -1.88 -7.13
C THR A 74 -7.11 -2.96 -6.25
N ALA A 75 -7.21 -2.74 -4.94
CA ALA A 75 -7.86 -3.65 -4.00
C ALA A 75 -9.33 -3.92 -4.39
N LYS A 76 -10.09 -2.87 -4.78
CA LYS A 76 -11.47 -3.01 -5.27
C LYS A 76 -11.58 -3.92 -6.49
N VAL A 77 -10.62 -3.86 -7.43
CA VAL A 77 -10.59 -4.74 -8.62
C VAL A 77 -10.50 -6.22 -8.22
N PHE A 78 -9.82 -6.54 -7.13
CA PHE A 78 -9.69 -7.91 -6.61
C PHE A 78 -10.78 -8.30 -5.59
N GLY A 79 -11.83 -7.48 -5.46
CA GLY A 79 -12.96 -7.73 -4.56
C GLY A 79 -12.61 -7.55 -3.09
N ILE A 80 -11.66 -6.68 -2.78
CA ILE A 80 -11.34 -6.26 -1.41
C ILE A 80 -12.03 -4.90 -1.18
N ASP A 81 -12.79 -4.77 -0.09
CA ASP A 81 -13.32 -3.49 0.37
C ASP A 81 -12.25 -2.77 1.21
N PRO A 82 -11.53 -1.78 0.65
CA PRO A 82 -10.25 -1.36 1.20
C PRO A 82 -10.40 -0.54 2.49
N LYS A 83 -9.68 -0.97 3.53
CA LYS A 83 -9.27 -0.15 4.68
C LYS A 83 -7.76 0.00 4.65
N VAL A 84 -7.29 1.19 4.31
CA VAL A 84 -5.91 1.44 3.89
C VAL A 84 -5.07 1.95 5.06
N ALA A 85 -4.13 1.15 5.52
CA ALA A 85 -3.17 1.52 6.55
C ALA A 85 -1.82 1.90 5.94
N LEU A 86 -1.37 3.13 6.19
CA LEU A 86 0.01 3.52 5.94
C LEU A 86 0.89 3.08 7.11
N LEU A 87 1.79 2.13 6.84
CA LEU A 87 2.59 1.46 7.84
C LEU A 87 3.84 2.25 8.22
N SER A 88 4.18 2.21 9.49
CA SER A 88 5.39 2.77 10.08
C SER A 88 5.81 1.94 11.29
N PHE A 89 6.98 2.24 11.85
CA PHE A 89 7.33 1.74 13.18
C PHE A 89 6.70 2.58 14.30
N SER A 90 6.10 3.73 13.97
CA SER A 90 5.31 4.58 14.88
C SER A 90 3.82 4.31 14.72
N THR A 91 3.04 4.51 15.78
CA THR A 91 1.59 4.63 15.71
C THR A 91 1.16 5.97 16.28
N ASN A 92 0.49 6.79 15.47
CA ASN A 92 -0.12 8.05 15.89
C ASN A 92 0.81 8.93 16.76
N GLY A 93 2.03 9.15 16.29
CA GLY A 93 3.04 9.98 16.94
C GLY A 93 3.82 9.31 18.08
N SER A 94 3.70 7.99 18.28
CA SER A 94 4.46 7.27 19.33
C SER A 94 5.98 7.39 19.19
N ALA A 95 6.48 7.63 17.97
CA ALA A 95 7.86 8.00 17.72
C ALA A 95 7.92 9.11 16.65
N VAL A 96 8.69 10.18 16.90
CA VAL A 96 8.80 11.32 16.00
C VAL A 96 10.19 11.33 15.36
N THR A 97 10.23 10.99 14.08
CA THR A 97 11.43 10.87 13.25
C THR A 97 11.09 11.33 11.83
N PRO A 98 12.09 11.65 10.99
CA PRO A 98 11.84 11.93 9.58
C PRO A 98 11.02 10.82 8.89
N GLU A 99 11.28 9.55 9.22
CA GLU A 99 10.60 8.40 8.65
C GLU A 99 9.14 8.30 9.09
N SER A 100 8.85 8.47 10.38
CA SER A 100 7.46 8.43 10.87
C SER A 100 6.66 9.65 10.43
N GLN A 101 7.26 10.84 10.42
CA GLN A 101 6.63 12.06 9.93
C GLN A 101 6.30 11.99 8.44
N LYS A 102 7.18 11.37 7.63
CA LYS A 102 6.91 11.13 6.21
C LYS A 102 5.63 10.32 6.00
N VAL A 103 5.43 9.27 6.79
CA VAL A 103 4.24 8.40 6.67
C VAL A 103 2.99 9.12 7.20
N ALA A 104 3.11 9.86 8.30
CA ALA A 104 2.02 10.67 8.83
C ALA A 104 1.56 11.72 7.80
N GLU A 105 2.50 12.37 7.12
CA GLU A 105 2.21 13.33 6.07
C GLU A 105 1.61 12.66 4.83
N ALA A 106 2.12 11.50 4.43
CA ALA A 106 1.54 10.71 3.35
C ALA A 106 0.07 10.33 3.63
N ALA A 107 -0.29 10.04 4.89
CA ALA A 107 -1.66 9.72 5.28
C ALA A 107 -2.58 10.93 5.12
N LYS A 108 -2.12 12.14 5.48
CA LYS A 108 -2.89 13.38 5.24
C LYS A 108 -3.08 13.65 3.75
N ILE A 109 -2.01 13.52 2.97
CA ILE A 109 -2.07 13.70 1.51
C ILE A 109 -3.05 12.71 0.89
N ALA A 110 -3.01 11.44 1.29
CA ALA A 110 -3.94 10.44 0.78
C ALA A 110 -5.40 10.77 1.11
N LYS A 111 -5.69 11.23 2.34
CA LYS A 111 -7.03 11.69 2.75
C LYS A 111 -7.50 12.87 1.90
N GLN A 112 -6.62 13.84 1.65
CA GLN A 112 -6.92 14.98 0.80
C GLN A 112 -7.25 14.55 -0.64
N ILE A 113 -6.45 13.66 -1.23
CA ILE A 113 -6.69 13.14 -2.58
C ILE A 113 -8.03 12.40 -2.66
N VAL A 114 -8.37 11.60 -1.64
CA VAL A 114 -9.65 10.88 -1.54
C VAL A 114 -10.82 11.87 -1.51
N GLU A 115 -10.72 12.93 -0.70
CA GLU A 115 -11.74 13.98 -0.60
C GLU A 115 -11.91 14.74 -1.91
N GLU A 116 -10.80 15.18 -2.53
CA GLU A 116 -10.80 15.90 -3.80
C GLU A 116 -11.39 15.07 -4.96
N GLN A 117 -11.17 13.75 -4.94
CA GLN A 117 -11.71 12.83 -5.94
C GLN A 117 -13.13 12.32 -5.60
N GLY A 118 -13.71 12.71 -4.46
CA GLY A 118 -15.02 12.24 -4.01
C GLY A 118 -15.07 10.73 -3.79
N LEU A 119 -13.96 10.12 -3.37
CA LEU A 119 -13.87 8.69 -3.12
C LEU A 119 -14.33 8.38 -1.69
N ASP A 120 -15.11 7.32 -1.52
CA ASP A 120 -15.41 6.73 -0.23
C ASP A 120 -14.44 5.57 0.04
N VAL A 121 -13.30 5.90 0.65
CA VAL A 121 -12.26 4.95 1.04
C VAL A 121 -11.65 5.40 2.38
N PRO A 122 -11.75 4.59 3.44
CA PRO A 122 -11.06 4.89 4.70
C PRO A 122 -9.55 4.64 4.55
N ILE A 123 -8.77 5.71 4.78
CA ILE A 123 -7.30 5.71 4.75
C ILE A 123 -6.78 6.35 6.03
N ASP A 124 -5.82 5.73 6.69
CA ASP A 124 -5.19 6.31 7.87
C ASP A 124 -3.74 5.87 8.08
N GLY A 125 -3.05 6.59 8.96
CA GLY A 125 -1.66 6.37 9.33
C GLY A 125 -1.06 7.59 10.03
N GLU A 126 0.17 7.51 10.50
CA GLU A 126 1.05 6.36 10.46
C GLU A 126 0.73 5.34 11.56
N MET A 127 0.83 4.05 11.26
CA MET A 127 0.57 3.00 12.25
C MET A 127 1.49 1.79 12.14
N GLN A 128 1.79 1.17 13.28
CA GLN A 128 2.44 -0.13 13.32
C GLN A 128 1.49 -1.22 12.83
N PHE A 129 2.05 -2.36 12.39
CA PHE A 129 1.26 -3.46 11.86
C PHE A 129 0.30 -4.06 12.89
N ASP A 130 0.71 -4.16 14.16
CA ASP A 130 -0.16 -4.62 15.26
C ASP A 130 -1.38 -3.73 15.42
N ALA A 131 -1.20 -2.40 15.41
CA ALA A 131 -2.29 -1.43 15.43
C ALA A 131 -3.16 -1.49 14.17
N ALA A 132 -2.61 -1.85 13.01
CA ALA A 132 -3.36 -1.95 11.77
C ALA A 132 -4.34 -3.15 11.76
N VAL A 133 -4.00 -4.27 12.42
CA VAL A 133 -4.74 -5.55 12.29
C VAL A 133 -5.43 -6.04 13.57
N SER A 134 -5.04 -5.54 14.75
CA SER A 134 -5.62 -5.93 16.03
C SER A 134 -6.47 -4.82 16.60
N SER A 135 -7.79 -5.03 16.70
CA SER A 135 -8.71 -4.07 17.32
C SER A 135 -8.31 -3.73 18.75
N THR A 136 -7.86 -4.72 19.54
CA THR A 136 -7.39 -4.48 20.91
C THR A 136 -6.18 -3.55 20.97
N VAL A 137 -5.26 -3.65 20.00
CA VAL A 137 -4.10 -2.74 19.95
C VAL A 137 -4.52 -1.37 19.40
N ALA A 138 -5.42 -1.34 18.42
CA ALA A 138 -5.96 -0.11 17.84
C ALA A 138 -6.68 0.73 18.90
N ASP A 139 -7.54 0.13 19.73
CA ASP A 139 -8.27 0.82 20.80
C ASP A 139 -7.31 1.49 21.81
N LEU A 140 -6.13 0.93 22.00
CA LEU A 140 -5.10 1.48 22.89
C LEU A 140 -4.23 2.54 22.22
N LYS A 141 -3.81 2.31 20.98
CA LYS A 141 -2.78 3.14 20.31
C LYS A 141 -3.34 4.17 19.33
N PHE A 142 -4.49 3.90 18.72
CA PHE A 142 -5.10 4.76 17.71
C PHE A 142 -6.65 4.71 17.71
N PRO A 143 -7.32 4.94 18.87
CA PRO A 143 -8.76 4.73 19.04
C PRO A 143 -9.65 5.62 18.17
N SER A 144 -9.13 6.74 17.66
CA SER A 144 -9.86 7.65 16.77
C SER A 144 -9.88 7.21 15.30
N SER A 145 -9.10 6.20 14.93
CA SER A 145 -9.00 5.73 13.55
C SER A 145 -10.10 4.71 13.24
N ASN A 146 -10.79 4.89 12.11
CA ASN A 146 -11.73 3.90 11.58
C ASN A 146 -11.05 2.84 10.69
N VAL A 147 -9.73 2.91 10.52
CA VAL A 147 -8.90 1.96 9.78
C VAL A 147 -8.15 1.02 10.72
N ALA A 148 -7.58 1.56 11.80
CA ALA A 148 -6.79 0.78 12.75
C ALA A 148 -7.60 -0.40 13.31
N GLY A 149 -6.97 -1.56 13.40
CA GLY A 149 -7.56 -2.81 13.84
C GLY A 149 -8.35 -3.58 12.78
N TYR A 150 -8.60 -2.96 11.61
CA TYR A 150 -9.46 -3.52 10.57
C TYR A 150 -8.83 -3.42 9.17
N ALA A 151 -7.57 -3.00 9.08
CA ALA A 151 -6.91 -2.76 7.81
C ALA A 151 -6.78 -4.05 7.00
N ASN A 152 -6.95 -3.91 5.68
CA ASN A 152 -6.74 -5.01 4.73
C ASN A 152 -5.92 -4.60 3.49
N THR A 153 -5.54 -3.33 3.43
CA THR A 153 -4.71 -2.76 2.37
C THR A 153 -3.54 -2.06 3.05
N PHE A 154 -2.34 -2.59 2.89
CA PHE A 154 -1.16 -2.21 3.66
C PHE A 154 -0.14 -1.50 2.78
N ILE A 155 0.13 -0.24 3.12
CA ILE A 155 1.06 0.62 2.40
C ILE A 155 2.39 0.69 3.18
N PHE A 156 3.41 0.00 2.68
CA PHE A 156 4.74 -0.06 3.27
C PHE A 156 5.52 1.23 3.02
N PRO A 157 6.30 1.71 4.01
CA PRO A 157 6.97 3.01 3.92
C PRO A 157 8.21 3.02 3.01
N THR A 158 8.75 1.83 2.71
CA THR A 158 9.93 1.61 1.86
C THR A 158 9.86 0.25 1.17
N LEU A 159 10.63 0.08 0.09
CA LEU A 159 10.76 -1.21 -0.59
C LEU A 159 11.33 -2.29 0.32
N GLU A 160 12.28 -1.96 1.20
CA GLU A 160 12.85 -2.93 2.14
C GLU A 160 11.76 -3.51 3.04
N ALA A 161 10.95 -2.64 3.65
CA ALA A 161 9.85 -3.07 4.52
C ALA A 161 8.81 -3.89 3.74
N GLY A 162 8.41 -3.44 2.55
CA GLY A 162 7.44 -4.14 1.72
C GLY A 162 7.92 -5.50 1.23
N ASN A 163 9.13 -5.53 0.66
CA ASN A 163 9.72 -6.72 0.05
C ASN A 163 10.01 -7.83 1.07
N ILE A 164 10.47 -7.44 2.27
CA ILE A 164 10.67 -8.35 3.40
C ILE A 164 9.30 -8.77 3.96
N GLY A 165 8.39 -7.81 4.16
CA GLY A 165 7.08 -8.03 4.78
C GLY A 165 6.23 -9.06 4.05
N TYR A 166 6.07 -8.94 2.73
CA TYR A 166 5.25 -9.92 1.98
C TYR A 166 5.89 -11.32 1.98
N LYS A 167 7.23 -11.42 1.97
CA LYS A 167 7.92 -12.72 2.06
C LYS A 167 7.79 -13.33 3.45
N ILE A 168 7.83 -12.54 4.52
CA ILE A 168 7.54 -13.02 5.88
C ILE A 168 6.12 -13.55 5.95
N ALA A 169 5.13 -12.79 5.47
CA ALA A 169 3.74 -13.23 5.42
C ALA A 169 3.57 -14.53 4.63
N GLN A 170 4.24 -14.66 3.48
CA GLN A 170 4.24 -15.88 2.69
C GLN A 170 4.86 -17.08 3.44
N ARG A 171 6.07 -16.90 3.98
CA ARG A 171 6.87 -18.01 4.52
C ARG A 171 6.45 -18.45 5.92
N LEU A 172 6.07 -17.51 6.78
CA LEU A 172 5.70 -17.78 8.16
C LEU A 172 4.18 -17.76 8.36
N GLY A 173 3.47 -16.85 7.70
CA GLY A 173 2.01 -16.74 7.80
C GLY A 173 1.25 -17.72 6.90
N GLY A 174 1.92 -18.35 5.94
CA GLY A 174 1.30 -19.29 5.01
C GLY A 174 0.34 -18.64 4.02
N TYR A 175 0.53 -17.35 3.73
CA TYR A 175 -0.17 -16.63 2.67
C TYR A 175 0.38 -17.00 1.29
N THR A 176 -0.46 -16.98 0.27
CA THR A 176 -0.06 -17.20 -1.14
C THR A 176 -0.31 -15.99 -2.00
#